data_AF-A0A7V8RWT6-F1
#
_entry.id   AF-A0A7V8RWT6-F1
#
_cell.length_a   1.000
_cell.length_b   1.000
_cell.length_c   1.000
_cell.angle_alpha   90.00
_cell.angle_beta   90.00
_cell.angle_gamma   90.00
#
_symmetry.space_group_name_H-M   'P 1'
#
loop_
_entity.id
_entity.type
_entity.pdbx_description
1 polymer ?
#
loop_
_entity_poly.entity_id
_entity_poly.type
_entity_poly.pdbx_seq_one_letter_code
_entity_poly.pdbx_strand_id
1 'polypeptide(L)'
;MTLRMALMLMLALVCAPNALADPALPDFSSMPKAAAKDFTVRDGLVYSVRGFRTPSGAYCTSSSHRGMSALDCHGRFFGAPDGANSAHLFNNSAEPLRFGTEDVDFTKTPEFEGHPLPLLLPGVDYAFDNSHCAYIAGYQLACVMNIQDSPVGFVAGLADFAVIGQ
;
A
#
# COMPACT_ATOMS: atom_id res chain seq x y z
N MET A 1 32.64 -5.25 -65.19
CA MET A 1 32.29 -4.20 -64.20
C MET A 1 31.13 -4.71 -63.37
N THR A 2 31.41 -4.94 -62.09
CA THR A 2 30.56 -5.41 -61.00
C THR A 2 29.82 -4.24 -60.34
N LEU A 3 28.53 -4.41 -59.96
CA LEU A 3 27.92 -3.97 -58.68
C LEU A 3 26.40 -4.20 -58.73
N ARG A 4 25.82 -5.19 -58.04
CA ARG A 4 25.48 -5.32 -56.60
C ARG A 4 23.97 -5.15 -56.37
N MET A 5 23.33 -6.32 -56.28
CA MET A 5 22.13 -6.67 -55.51
C MET A 5 22.03 -5.84 -54.21
N ALA A 6 20.91 -5.13 -54.02
CA ALA A 6 20.53 -4.58 -52.73
C ALA A 6 19.47 -5.51 -52.10
N LEU A 7 19.94 -6.30 -51.14
CA LEU A 7 19.14 -7.16 -50.27
C LEU A 7 18.43 -6.28 -49.25
N MET A 8 17.10 -6.14 -49.34
CA MET A 8 16.29 -5.50 -48.31
C MET A 8 16.21 -6.42 -47.08
N LEU A 9 16.86 -6.00 -46.00
CA LEU A 9 16.77 -6.61 -44.68
C LEU A 9 15.46 -6.15 -44.03
N MET A 10 14.46 -7.04 -43.91
CA MET A 10 13.30 -6.78 -43.05
C MET A 10 13.74 -6.96 -41.59
N LEU A 11 13.73 -5.86 -40.82
CA LEU A 11 13.83 -5.92 -39.37
C LEU A 11 12.53 -6.52 -38.80
N ALA A 12 12.63 -7.73 -38.26
CA ALA A 12 11.61 -8.29 -37.39
C ALA A 12 11.62 -7.52 -36.05
N LEU A 13 10.58 -6.72 -35.79
CA LEU A 13 10.32 -6.15 -34.47
C LEU A 13 9.86 -7.30 -33.56
N VAL A 14 10.76 -7.83 -32.74
CA VAL A 14 10.41 -8.77 -31.67
C VAL A 14 9.80 -7.94 -30.53
N CYS A 15 8.48 -7.97 -30.39
CA CYS A 15 7.81 -7.51 -29.17
C CYS A 15 8.21 -8.45 -28.02
N ALA A 16 9.21 -8.04 -27.23
CA ALA A 16 9.43 -8.67 -25.93
C ALA A 16 8.19 -8.44 -25.05
N PRO A 17 7.73 -9.45 -24.29
CA PRO A 17 6.67 -9.23 -23.31
C PRO A 17 7.17 -8.20 -22.30
N ASN A 18 6.40 -7.12 -22.11
CA ASN A 18 6.63 -6.20 -21.00
C ASN A 18 6.42 -7.01 -19.72
N ALA A 19 7.52 -7.47 -19.10
CA ALA A 19 7.50 -7.80 -17.69
C ALA A 19 7.07 -6.51 -16.98
N LEU A 20 5.84 -6.49 -16.47
CA LEU A 20 5.37 -5.41 -15.60
C LEU A 20 6.38 -5.34 -14.45
N ALA A 21 7.09 -4.22 -14.35
CA ALA A 21 7.99 -3.99 -13.24
C ALA A 21 7.19 -4.07 -11.94
N ASP A 22 7.81 -4.60 -10.88
CA ASP A 22 7.18 -4.62 -9.56
C ASP A 22 6.65 -3.23 -9.20
N PRO A 23 5.48 -3.14 -8.55
CA PRO A 23 4.85 -1.87 -8.28
C PRO A 23 5.74 -1.07 -7.33
N ALA A 24 6.22 0.08 -7.81
CA ALA A 24 7.15 0.92 -7.07
C ALA A 24 6.43 1.64 -5.91
N LEU A 25 7.20 1.93 -4.84
CA LEU A 25 6.71 2.77 -3.76
C LEU A 25 6.37 4.16 -4.31
N PRO A 26 5.19 4.72 -3.98
CA PRO A 26 4.84 6.05 -4.44
C PRO A 26 5.63 7.14 -3.75
N ASP A 27 5.81 8.26 -4.45
CA ASP A 27 6.36 9.47 -3.86
C ASP A 27 5.32 10.18 -2.98
N PHE A 28 5.23 9.75 -1.72
CA PHE A 28 4.35 10.36 -0.71
C PHE A 28 4.63 11.87 -0.52
N SER A 29 5.88 12.32 -0.73
CA SER A 29 6.25 13.71 -0.51
C SER A 29 5.62 14.68 -1.52
N SER A 30 5.24 14.16 -2.70
CA SER A 30 4.54 14.91 -3.73
C SER A 30 3.03 15.04 -3.49
N MET A 31 2.47 14.27 -2.56
CA MET A 31 1.03 14.18 -2.35
C MET A 31 0.55 15.18 -1.28
N PRO A 32 -0.68 15.73 -1.43
CA PRO A 32 -1.33 16.42 -0.33
C PRO A 32 -1.56 15.46 0.85
N LYS A 33 -1.26 15.94 2.06
CA LYS A 33 -1.49 15.19 3.30
C LYS A 33 -2.96 15.20 3.69
N ALA A 34 -3.43 14.04 4.17
CA ALA A 34 -4.73 13.91 4.81
C ALA A 34 -4.83 14.80 6.07
N ALA A 35 -6.01 15.36 6.33
CA ALA A 35 -6.26 16.13 7.55
C ALA A 35 -6.67 15.19 8.70
N ALA A 36 -5.97 15.27 9.84
CA ALA A 36 -6.16 14.34 10.97
C ALA A 36 -7.61 14.21 11.43
N LYS A 37 -8.35 15.33 11.49
CA LYS A 37 -9.76 15.37 11.89
C LYS A 37 -10.68 14.48 11.06
N ASP A 38 -10.30 14.20 9.81
CA ASP A 38 -11.12 13.45 8.86
C ASP A 38 -10.88 11.94 8.97
N PHE A 39 -9.84 11.53 9.71
CA PHE A 39 -9.40 10.13 9.81
C PHE A 39 -9.30 9.63 11.26
N THR A 40 -9.48 10.49 12.26
CA THR A 40 -9.61 10.06 13.67
C THR A 40 -10.93 9.31 13.88
N VAL A 41 -10.83 8.04 14.26
CA VAL A 41 -11.98 7.16 14.53
C VAL A 41 -12.17 6.88 16.02
N ARG A 42 -11.13 7.13 16.82
CA ARG A 42 -11.24 7.25 18.27
C ARG A 42 -10.36 8.40 18.75
N ASP A 43 -11.01 9.41 19.29
CA ASP A 43 -10.35 10.53 19.93
C ASP A 43 -10.11 10.20 21.41
N GLY A 44 -8.89 10.43 21.91
CA GLY A 44 -8.54 10.06 23.27
C GLY A 44 -7.11 10.42 23.67
N LEU A 45 -6.97 10.95 24.89
CA LEU A 45 -5.70 11.47 25.45
C LEU A 45 -4.60 10.41 25.62
N VAL A 46 -4.94 9.12 25.62
CA VAL A 46 -3.99 8.02 25.87
C VAL A 46 -3.59 7.29 24.58
N TYR A 47 -4.51 7.15 23.62
CA TYR A 47 -4.25 6.46 22.35
C TYR A 47 -5.26 6.85 21.28
N SER A 48 -4.88 7.76 20.38
CA SER A 48 -5.68 8.07 19.21
C SER A 48 -5.61 6.92 18.22
N VAL A 49 -6.77 6.48 17.72
CA VAL A 49 -6.84 5.57 16.58
C VAL A 49 -7.34 6.34 15.38
N ARG A 50 -6.64 6.16 14.27
CA ARG A 50 -7.03 6.68 12.97
C ARG A 50 -7.24 5.51 12.03
N GLY A 51 -8.00 5.73 10.97
CA GLY A 51 -8.20 4.68 10.00
C GLY A 51 -8.89 5.19 8.75
N PHE A 52 -8.85 4.35 7.73
CA PHE A 52 -9.47 4.64 6.45
C PHE A 52 -9.88 3.34 5.75
N ARG A 53 -10.78 3.48 4.78
CA ARG A 53 -11.04 2.50 3.73
C ARG A 53 -10.69 3.07 2.37
N THR A 54 -10.38 2.21 1.42
CA THR A 54 -10.15 2.58 0.02
C THR A 54 -11.38 2.27 -0.83
N PRO A 55 -11.53 2.89 -2.02
CA PRO A 55 -12.57 2.50 -2.97
C PRO A 55 -12.51 1.04 -3.42
N SER A 56 -11.34 0.40 -3.38
CA SER A 56 -11.15 -1.01 -3.74
C SER A 56 -11.53 -1.99 -2.61
N GLY A 57 -11.99 -1.49 -1.46
CA GLY A 57 -12.45 -2.31 -0.34
C GLY A 57 -11.36 -2.74 0.63
N ALA A 58 -10.12 -2.27 0.46
CA ALA A 58 -9.10 -2.40 1.51
C ALA A 58 -9.39 -1.39 2.63
N TYR A 59 -8.91 -1.66 3.83
CA TYR A 59 -9.00 -0.74 4.95
C TYR A 59 -7.83 -0.89 5.89
N CYS A 60 -7.49 0.19 6.59
CA CYS A 60 -6.45 0.18 7.59
C CYS A 60 -6.83 0.98 8.82
N THR A 61 -6.26 0.60 9.96
CA THR A 61 -6.24 1.39 11.19
C THR A 61 -4.81 1.60 11.63
N SER A 62 -4.45 2.83 11.97
CA SER A 62 -3.18 3.17 12.56
C SER A 62 -3.35 3.76 13.94
N SER A 63 -2.32 3.61 14.75
CA SER A 63 -2.33 4.14 16.10
C SER A 63 -0.92 4.20 16.69
N SER A 64 -0.71 5.14 17.62
CA SER A 64 0.60 5.38 18.23
C SER A 64 0.50 5.63 19.73
N HIS A 65 1.30 4.91 20.51
CA HIS A 65 1.37 5.01 21.98
C HIS A 65 2.81 4.85 22.45
N ARG A 66 3.29 5.80 23.25
CA ARG A 66 4.63 5.74 23.90
C ARG A 66 5.77 5.44 22.91
N GLY A 67 5.73 6.04 21.72
CA GLY A 67 6.74 5.86 20.67
C GLY A 67 6.59 4.59 19.83
N MET A 68 5.66 3.70 20.19
CA MET A 68 5.30 2.53 19.39
C MET A 68 4.14 2.88 18.47
N SER A 69 4.22 2.49 17.21
CA SER A 69 3.15 2.71 16.24
C SER A 69 2.83 1.44 15.47
N ALA A 70 1.54 1.23 15.22
CA ALA A 70 1.02 0.08 14.51
C ALA A 70 0.20 0.51 13.29
N LEU A 71 0.47 -0.17 12.17
CA LEU A 71 -0.18 -0.26 10.88
C LEU A 71 -0.99 -1.55 10.68
N ASP A 72 -2.30 -1.61 10.93
CA ASP A 72 -3.08 -2.82 10.60
C ASP A 72 -3.90 -2.58 9.33
N CYS A 73 -3.68 -3.37 8.29
CA CYS A 73 -4.37 -3.26 7.01
C CYS A 73 -4.98 -4.60 6.62
N HIS A 74 -6.17 -4.55 6.04
CA HIS A 74 -6.87 -5.73 5.49
C HIS A 74 -7.38 -5.42 4.09
N GLY A 75 -7.37 -6.41 3.22
CA GLY A 75 -7.80 -6.26 1.84
C GLY A 75 -7.50 -7.49 1.01
N ARG A 76 -8.00 -7.49 -0.23
CA ARG A 76 -7.63 -8.51 -1.21
C ARG A 76 -6.29 -8.14 -1.83
N PHE A 77 -5.17 -8.46 -1.20
CA PHE A 77 -3.83 -8.17 -1.71
C PHE A 77 -3.42 -9.20 -2.76
N PHE A 78 -3.65 -8.89 -4.05
CA PHE A 78 -3.32 -9.83 -5.13
C PHE A 78 -1.81 -10.06 -5.21
N GLY A 79 -1.40 -11.33 -5.25
CA GLY A 79 0.02 -11.69 -5.30
C GLY A 79 0.75 -11.63 -3.95
N ALA A 80 0.06 -11.28 -2.86
CA ALA A 80 0.64 -11.35 -1.52
C ALA A 80 1.04 -12.79 -1.15
N PRO A 81 2.12 -12.97 -0.37
CA PRO A 81 2.60 -14.29 0.03
C PRO A 81 1.50 -15.08 0.74
N ASP A 82 1.43 -16.38 0.44
CA ASP A 82 0.50 -17.33 1.06
C ASP A 82 -0.99 -16.92 0.98
N GLY A 83 -1.36 -16.06 0.01
CA GLY A 83 -2.71 -15.56 -0.15
C GLY A 83 -3.13 -14.58 0.95
N ALA A 84 -2.17 -13.94 1.60
CA ALA A 84 -2.40 -13.02 2.70
C ALA A 84 -3.40 -11.91 2.35
N ASN A 85 -4.28 -11.64 3.30
CA ASN A 85 -5.30 -10.60 3.21
C ASN A 85 -5.24 -9.61 4.38
N SER A 86 -4.24 -9.77 5.26
CA SER A 86 -3.88 -8.79 6.29
C SER A 86 -2.38 -8.50 6.27
N ALA A 87 -2.03 -7.27 6.65
CA ALA A 87 -0.67 -6.78 6.77
C ALA A 87 -0.56 -5.97 8.07
N HIS A 88 0.44 -6.31 8.88
CA HIS A 88 0.74 -5.63 10.14
C HIS A 88 2.12 -4.97 10.05
N LEU A 89 2.17 -3.65 10.22
CA LEU A 89 3.40 -2.87 10.34
C LEU A 89 3.61 -2.41 11.78
N PHE A 90 4.82 -2.58 12.32
CA PHE A 90 5.16 -2.18 13.68
C PHE A 90 6.58 -1.65 13.80
N ASN A 91 6.74 -0.39 14.19
CA ASN A 91 8.05 0.29 14.19
C ASN A 91 9.02 -0.18 15.28
N ASN A 92 8.57 -0.99 16.24
CA ASN A 92 9.36 -1.42 17.39
C ASN A 92 9.37 -2.95 17.55
N SER A 93 9.38 -3.68 16.43
CA SER A 93 9.44 -5.15 16.37
C SER A 93 10.70 -5.60 15.63
N ALA A 94 11.24 -6.76 16.01
CA ALA A 94 12.27 -7.45 15.23
C ALA A 94 11.75 -7.91 13.87
N GLU A 95 10.44 -8.09 13.76
CA GLU A 95 9.71 -8.42 12.54
C GLU A 95 8.72 -7.27 12.27
N PRO A 96 9.18 -6.21 11.59
CA PRO A 96 8.45 -4.96 11.44
C PRO A 96 7.26 -5.02 10.48
N LEU A 97 7.22 -6.04 9.62
CA LEU A 97 6.15 -6.29 8.67
C LEU A 97 5.77 -7.77 8.75
N ARG A 98 4.49 -8.05 8.91
CA ARG A 98 3.94 -9.40 8.90
C ARG A 98 2.73 -9.46 7.99
N PHE A 99 2.60 -10.57 7.30
CA PHE A 99 1.43 -10.88 6.49
C PHE A 99 0.64 -12.03 7.13
N GLY A 100 -0.68 -11.96 7.02
CA GLY A 100 -1.58 -12.93 7.60
C GLY A 100 -2.78 -13.22 6.71
N THR A 101 -3.47 -14.30 7.04
CA THR A 101 -4.79 -14.61 6.49
C THR A 101 -5.79 -14.56 7.62
N GLU A 102 -6.81 -13.74 7.46
CA GLU A 102 -7.89 -13.54 8.41
C GLU A 102 -9.25 -13.77 7.76
N ASP A 103 -10.23 -14.21 8.54
CA ASP A 103 -11.61 -14.36 8.08
C ASP A 103 -12.32 -13.00 8.09
N VAL A 104 -12.12 -12.23 7.01
CA VAL A 104 -12.68 -10.89 6.83
C VAL A 104 -13.81 -10.93 5.80
N ASP A 105 -15.00 -10.47 6.20
CA ASP A 105 -16.13 -10.28 5.30
C ASP A 105 -15.97 -8.96 4.52
N PHE A 106 -15.30 -9.03 3.38
CA PHE A 106 -15.10 -7.89 2.46
C PHE A 106 -16.38 -7.36 1.80
N THR A 107 -17.55 -7.96 2.05
CA THR A 107 -18.82 -7.42 1.55
C THR A 107 -19.39 -6.34 2.46
N LYS A 108 -18.92 -6.27 3.71
CA LYS A 108 -19.33 -5.24 4.67
C LYS A 108 -18.50 -3.98 4.51
N THR A 109 -19.10 -2.85 4.88
CA THR A 109 -18.33 -1.62 5.01
C THR A 109 -17.39 -1.78 6.20
N PRO A 110 -16.08 -1.52 6.04
CA PRO A 110 -15.15 -1.57 7.16
C PRO A 110 -15.51 -0.52 8.22
N GLU A 111 -15.52 -0.94 9.47
CA GLU A 111 -15.91 -0.12 10.62
C GLU A 111 -14.88 -0.24 11.75
N PHE A 112 -14.77 0.82 12.54
CA PHE A 112 -14.09 0.78 13.83
C PHE A 112 -15.11 1.10 14.93
N GLU A 113 -15.27 0.19 15.89
CA GLU A 113 -16.22 0.33 17.00
C GLU A 113 -17.67 0.67 16.54
N GLY A 114 -18.09 0.13 15.38
CA GLY A 114 -19.43 0.35 14.81
C GLY A 114 -19.59 1.64 13.99
N HIS A 115 -18.50 2.34 13.70
CA HIS A 115 -18.48 3.52 12.85
C HIS A 115 -17.72 3.27 11.54
N PRO A 116 -18.32 3.55 10.37
CA PRO A 116 -17.65 3.38 9.08
C PRO A 116 -16.31 4.13 9.02
N LEU A 117 -15.29 3.45 8.52
CA LEU A 117 -14.00 4.09 8.28
C LEU A 117 -14.13 5.15 7.18
N PRO A 118 -13.49 6.33 7.36
CA PRO A 118 -13.42 7.38 6.34
C PRO A 118 -12.80 6.89 5.02
N LEU A 119 -13.20 7.48 3.90
CA LEU A 119 -12.66 7.11 2.59
C LEU A 119 -11.34 7.84 2.32
N LEU A 120 -10.25 7.10 2.07
CA LEU A 120 -9.00 7.67 1.54
C LEU A 120 -9.14 7.86 0.03
N LEU A 121 -9.14 9.11 -0.43
CA LEU A 121 -9.22 9.44 -1.85
C LEU A 121 -7.88 9.20 -2.55
N PRO A 122 -7.89 8.84 -3.85
CA PRO A 122 -6.65 8.59 -4.58
C PRO A 122 -5.72 9.81 -4.62
N GLY A 123 -4.42 9.57 -4.46
CA GLY A 123 -3.39 10.60 -4.49
C GLY A 123 -3.27 11.44 -3.22
N VAL A 124 -3.87 11.01 -2.11
CA VAL A 124 -3.72 11.63 -0.78
C VAL A 124 -2.77 10.78 0.07
N ASP A 125 -1.82 11.43 0.74
CA ASP A 125 -0.94 10.80 1.73
C ASP A 125 -1.61 10.75 3.11
N TYR A 126 -1.99 9.55 3.53
CA TYR A 126 -2.34 9.27 4.91
C TYR A 126 -1.04 9.19 5.74
N ALA A 127 -0.66 10.30 6.38
CA ALA A 127 0.61 10.45 7.10
C ALA A 127 0.41 10.54 8.62
N PHE A 128 0.02 9.43 9.25
CA PHE A 128 -0.26 9.38 10.69
C PHE A 128 0.45 8.22 11.38
N ASP A 129 0.71 8.38 12.68
CA ASP A 129 1.23 7.29 13.52
C ASP A 129 2.49 6.65 12.93
N ASN A 130 3.43 7.47 12.46
CA ASN A 130 4.68 7.06 11.80
C ASN A 130 4.48 6.24 10.50
N SER A 131 3.26 6.14 10.00
CA SER A 131 2.91 5.46 8.75
C SER A 131 2.57 6.47 7.66
N HIS A 132 2.88 6.08 6.42
CA HIS A 132 2.44 6.71 5.20
C HIS A 132 1.66 5.69 4.39
N CYS A 133 0.43 6.01 4.03
CA CYS A 133 -0.38 5.18 3.16
C CYS A 133 -1.00 5.99 2.03
N ALA A 134 -1.06 5.41 0.84
CA ALA A 134 -1.68 6.04 -0.32
C ALA A 134 -2.52 5.01 -1.08
N TYR A 135 -3.74 5.43 -1.43
CA TYR A 135 -4.50 4.83 -2.51
C TYR A 135 -4.14 5.56 -3.81
N ILE A 136 -3.86 4.84 -4.89
CA ILE A 136 -3.46 5.44 -6.17
C ILE A 136 -4.33 4.86 -7.26
N ALA A 137 -4.70 5.68 -8.25
CA ALA A 137 -5.52 5.24 -9.37
C ALA A 137 -4.90 4.02 -10.08
N GLY A 138 -5.65 2.92 -10.15
CA GLY A 138 -5.17 1.66 -10.74
C GLY A 138 -4.40 0.74 -9.78
N TYR A 139 -4.17 1.15 -8.54
CA TYR A 139 -3.54 0.37 -7.48
C TYR A 139 -4.52 0.16 -6.32
N GLN A 140 -4.26 -0.83 -5.45
CA GLN A 140 -5.12 -1.07 -4.29
C GLN A 140 -4.66 -0.32 -3.04
N LEU A 141 -3.37 -0.33 -2.72
CA LEU A 141 -2.84 0.29 -1.51
C LEU A 141 -1.30 0.26 -1.48
N ALA A 142 -0.65 1.35 -1.09
CA ALA A 142 0.75 1.34 -0.67
C ALA A 142 0.83 1.85 0.76
N CYS A 143 1.55 1.16 1.64
CA CYS A 143 1.73 1.56 3.03
C CYS A 143 3.16 1.29 3.49
N VAL A 144 3.78 2.27 4.13
CA VAL A 144 5.09 2.16 4.75
C VAL A 144 5.09 2.77 6.14
N MET A 145 6.04 2.33 6.95
CA MET A 145 6.37 2.91 8.24
C MET A 145 7.88 3.17 8.26
N ASN A 146 8.29 4.33 8.79
CA ASN A 146 9.72 4.62 8.92
C ASN A 146 10.29 3.91 10.14
N ILE A 147 11.28 3.05 9.93
CA ILE A 147 11.95 2.28 10.96
C ILE A 147 13.44 2.57 10.84
N GLN A 148 14.01 3.21 11.86
CA GLN A 148 15.42 3.67 11.83
C GLN A 148 15.74 4.44 10.54
N ASP A 149 14.88 5.40 10.17
CA ASP A 149 14.98 6.24 8.97
C ASP A 149 14.89 5.49 7.62
N SER A 150 14.52 4.20 7.63
CA SER A 150 14.27 3.41 6.42
C SER A 150 12.79 3.05 6.29
N PRO A 151 12.17 3.20 5.11
CA PRO A 151 10.79 2.79 4.91
C PRO A 151 10.69 1.26 4.87
N VAL A 152 9.80 0.70 5.69
CA VAL A 152 9.43 -0.72 5.66
C VAL A 152 7.93 -0.82 5.41
N GLY A 153 7.51 -1.67 4.48
CA GLY A 153 6.13 -1.65 4.02
C GLY A 153 5.81 -2.57 2.87
N PHE A 154 4.72 -2.25 2.18
CA PHE A 154 4.27 -3.00 1.03
C PHE A 154 3.55 -2.12 0.02
N VAL A 155 3.47 -2.62 -1.21
CA VAL A 155 2.65 -2.10 -2.28
C VAL A 155 1.79 -3.24 -2.81
N ALA A 156 0.47 -3.11 -2.68
CA ALA A 156 -0.52 -3.99 -3.25
C ALA A 156 -1.13 -3.33 -4.50
N GLY A 157 -0.81 -3.87 -5.67
CA GLY A 157 -1.47 -3.52 -6.92
C GLY A 157 -2.63 -4.44 -7.23
N LEU A 158 -3.24 -4.27 -8.42
CA LEU A 158 -4.37 -5.10 -8.85
C LEU A 158 -3.96 -6.50 -9.30
N ALA A 159 -2.69 -6.71 -9.62
CA ALA A 159 -2.18 -7.98 -10.14
C ALA A 159 -0.84 -8.39 -9.53
N ASP A 160 -0.22 -7.50 -8.76
CA ASP A 160 1.14 -7.60 -8.27
C ASP A 160 1.25 -7.09 -6.83
N PHE A 161 2.33 -7.51 -6.19
CA PHE A 161 2.62 -7.20 -4.80
C PHE A 161 4.12 -7.02 -4.62
N ALA A 162 4.52 -5.99 -3.89
CA ALA A 162 5.91 -5.74 -3.54
C ALA A 162 6.06 -5.52 -2.04
N VAL A 163 7.14 -6.07 -1.48
CA VAL A 163 7.59 -5.78 -0.11
C VAL A 163 8.69 -4.74 -0.16
N ILE A 164 8.65 -3.79 0.77
CA ILE A 164 9.57 -2.67 0.86
C ILE A 164 10.41 -2.80 2.12
N GLY A 165 11.73 -2.64 2.01
CA GLY A 165 12.64 -2.54 3.15
C GLY A 165 12.90 -3.84 3.91
N GLN A 166 13.01 -4.98 3.19
CA GLN A 166 13.55 -6.22 3.77
C GLN A 166 15.06 -6.13 3.98
#